data_AF-A0A964N611-F1
#
_entry.id   AF-A0A964N611-F1
#
_cell.length_a   1.000
_cell.length_b   1.000
_cell.length_c   1.000
_cell.angle_alpha   90.00
_cell.angle_beta   90.00
_cell.angle_gamma   90.00
#
_symmetry.space_group_name_H-M   'P 1'
#
loop_
_entity.id
_entity.type
_entity.pdbx_description
1 polymer ?
#
loop_
_entity_poly.entity_id
_entity_poly.type
_entity_poly.pdbx_seq_one_letter_code
_entity_poly.pdbx_strand_id
1 'polypeptide(L)' 'MHISKRRYGSLQRSFALPDDADDGKVTADFAKGVLKVSIGRSKKPNAATRQITVKTG' A
#
# COMPACT_ATOMS: atom_id res chain seq x y z
N MET A 1 2.05 38.83 -13.33
CA MET A 1 2.80 37.57 -13.17
C MET A 1 1.84 36.50 -12.70
N HIS A 2 1.42 35.56 -13.56
CA HIS A 2 0.46 34.52 -13.22
C HIS A 2 1.25 33.25 -12.83
N ILE A 3 1.24 32.89 -11.55
CA ILE A 3 1.94 31.71 -11.04
C ILE A 3 0.96 30.54 -11.01
N SER A 4 1.13 29.57 -11.90
CA SER A 4 0.39 28.30 -11.85
C SER A 4 1.05 27.36 -10.83
N LYS A 5 0.40 27.15 -9.68
CA LYS A 5 0.89 26.27 -8.59
C LYS A 5 0.51 24.79 -8.80
N ARG A 6 -0.03 24.43 -9.96
CA ARG A 6 -0.41 23.05 -10.28
C ARG A 6 0.84 22.25 -10.61
N ARG A 7 1.02 21.08 -9.96
CA ARG A 7 2.06 20.13 -10.35
C ARG A 7 1.64 19.46 -11.65
N TYR A 8 2.49 19.52 -12.67
CA TYR A 8 2.28 18.92 -13.99
C TYR A 8 3.48 18.03 -14.34
N GLY A 9 3.28 17.06 -15.24
CA GLY A 9 4.27 16.07 -15.64
C GLY A 9 3.89 14.64 -15.24
N SER A 10 4.81 13.71 -15.48
CA SER A 10 4.62 12.28 -15.16
C SER A 10 4.74 12.04 -13.66
N LEU A 11 3.89 11.16 -13.12
CA LEU A 11 3.91 10.75 -11.71
C LEU A 11 4.06 9.23 -11.61
N GLN A 12 5.03 8.79 -10.82
CA GLN A 12 5.19 7.38 -10.43
C GLN A 12 5.34 7.31 -8.91
N ARG A 13 4.71 6.31 -8.29
CA ARG A 13 4.81 6.01 -6.86
C ARG A 13 4.90 4.50 -6.68
N SER A 14 5.70 4.07 -5.71
CA SER A 14 5.85 2.67 -5.33
C SER A 14 5.66 2.57 -3.82
N PHE A 15 4.95 1.52 -3.38
CA PHE A 15 4.66 1.25 -1.98
C PHE A 15 5.03 -0.20 -1.69
N ALA A 16 5.65 -0.43 -0.54
CA ALA A 16 5.83 -1.79 -0.02
C ALA A 16 4.49 -2.29 0.52
N LEU A 17 4.09 -3.50 0.14
CA LEU A 17 2.87 -4.11 0.63
C LEU A 17 3.17 -4.95 1.89
N PRO A 18 2.20 -5.07 2.81
CA PRO A 18 2.28 -6.04 3.90
C PRO A 18 2.42 -7.48 3.36
N ASP A 19 3.03 -8.36 4.15
CA ASP A 19 3.25 -9.77 3.80
C ASP A 19 1.95 -10.54 3.51
N ASP A 20 0.83 -10.04 4.01
CA ASP A 20 -0.49 -10.62 3.83
C ASP A 20 -1.34 -9.89 2.78
N ALA A 21 -0.76 -9.06 1.91
CA ALA A 21 -1.44 -8.60 0.71
C ALA A 21 -1.76 -9.77 -0.24
N ASP A 22 -2.87 -9.68 -0.97
CA ASP A 22 -3.29 -10.65 -1.98
C ASP A 22 -3.26 -9.99 -3.36
N ASP A 23 -2.20 -10.27 -4.13
CA ASP A 23 -2.00 -9.73 -5.49
C ASP A 23 -3.12 -10.13 -6.47
N GLY A 24 -3.85 -11.22 -6.18
CA GLY A 24 -5.00 -11.65 -6.96
C GLY A 24 -6.28 -10.84 -6.70
N LYS A 25 -6.26 -9.94 -5.72
CA LYS A 25 -7.41 -9.12 -5.30
C LYS A 25 -7.10 -7.62 -5.28
N VAL A 26 -6.45 -7.14 -6.33
CA VAL A 26 -6.22 -5.71 -6.54
C VAL A 26 -7.33 -5.12 -7.41
N THR A 27 -7.98 -4.06 -6.93
CA THR A 27 -8.94 -3.27 -7.71
C THR A 27 -8.55 -1.80 -7.70
N ALA A 28 -8.92 -1.08 -8.76
CA ALA A 28 -8.65 0.34 -8.90
C ALA A 28 -9.84 1.09 -9.49
N ASP A 29 -10.20 2.20 -8.87
CA ASP A 29 -11.32 3.06 -9.28
C ASP A 29 -10.86 4.51 -9.31
N PHE A 30 -11.21 5.24 -10.39
CA PHE A 30 -10.91 6.66 -10.52
C PHE A 30 -12.20 7.47 -10.57
N ALA A 31 -12.40 8.31 -9.55
CA ALA A 31 -13.57 9.17 -9.47
C ALA A 31 -13.22 10.51 -8.83
N LYS A 32 -13.81 11.59 -9.35
CA LYS A 32 -13.67 12.96 -8.81
C LYS A 32 -12.20 13.41 -8.62
N GLY A 33 -11.31 12.99 -9.53
CA GLY A 33 -9.90 13.34 -9.49
C GLY A 33 -9.04 12.52 -8.51
N VAL A 34 -9.59 11.45 -7.92
CA VAL A 34 -8.89 10.60 -6.96
C VAL A 34 -8.80 9.18 -7.52
N LEU A 35 -7.58 8.65 -7.57
CA LEU A 35 -7.33 7.24 -7.83
C LEU A 35 -7.37 6.46 -6.50
N LYS A 36 -8.33 5.55 -6.37
CA LYS A 36 -8.45 4.64 -5.23
C LYS A 36 -7.97 3.27 -5.65
N VAL A 37 -6.93 2.77 -4.98
CA VAL A 37 -6.42 1.40 -5.17
C VAL A 37 -6.75 0.62 -3.92
N SER A 38 -7.45 -0.51 -4.08
CA SER A 38 -7.81 -1.42 -2.97
C SER A 38 -7.10 -2.74 -3.18
N ILE A 39 -6.44 -3.24 -2.13
CA ILE A 39 -5.68 -4.48 -2.15
C ILE A 39 -6.29 -5.39 -1.08
N GLY A 40 -6.83 -6.52 -1.50
CA GLY A 40 -7.34 -7.53 -0.59
C GLY A 40 -6.25 -8.06 0.32
N ARG A 41 -6.62 -8.46 1.54
CA ARG A 41 -5.73 -9.21 2.43
C ARG A 41 -5.94 -10.71 2.25
N SER A 42 -4.84 -11.45 2.21
CA SER A 42 -4.78 -12.89 2.24
C SER A 42 -5.35 -13.40 3.57
N LYS A 43 -6.26 -14.39 3.52
CA LYS A 43 -6.76 -15.07 4.74
C LYS A 43 -5.71 -16.01 5.38
N LYS A 44 -4.46 -15.99 4.91
CA LYS A 44 -3.41 -16.85 5.46
C LYS A 44 -3.23 -16.46 6.93
N PRO A 45 -3.39 -17.38 7.90
CA PRO A 45 -3.03 -17.07 9.27
C PRO A 45 -1.57 -16.63 9.26
N ASN A 46 -1.28 -15.46 9.84
CA ASN A 46 0.08 -14.94 9.99
C ASN A 46 0.99 -16.12 10.34
N ALA A 47 1.91 -16.45 9.43
CA ALA A 47 2.74 -17.63 9.54
C ALA A 47 3.40 -17.61 10.93
N ALA A 48 2.99 -18.56 11.78
CA ALA A 48 3.42 -18.79 13.15
C ALA A 48 4.34 -17.69 13.71
N THR A 49 3.74 -16.64 14.30
CA THR A 49 4.48 -15.61 15.03
C THR A 49 5.39 -16.31 16.06
N ARG A 50 6.70 -16.36 15.80
CA ARG A 50 7.66 -16.86 16.78
C ARG A 50 7.78 -15.81 17.88
N GLN A 51 7.32 -16.14 19.07
CA GLN A 51 7.56 -15.31 20.25
C GLN A 51 9.07 -15.29 20.53
N ILE A 52 9.70 -14.14 20.36
CA ILE A 52 11.12 -13.95 20.67
C ILE A 52 11.22 -13.54 22.13
N THR A 53 11.64 -14.45 23.00
CA THR A 53 11.95 -14.14 24.40
C THR A 53 13.27 -13.39 24.47
N VAL A 54 13.23 -12.11 24.86
CA VAL A 54 14.42 -11.32 25.17
C VAL A 54 14.95 -11.75 26.53
N LYS A 55 16.19 -12.24 26.59
CA LYS A 55 16.90 -12.48 27.86
C LYS A 55 17.70 -11.23 28.23
N THR A 56 17.43 -10.67 29.40
CA THR A 56 18.25 -9.63 30.02
C THR A 56 19.47 -10.29 30.66
N GLY A 57 20.65 -9.74 30.39
CA GLY A 57 21.90 -10.04 31.10
C GLY A 57 22.16 -9.03 32.20
#